data_AF-A0A528FD95-F1
#
_entry.id   AF-A0A528FD95-F1
#
_cell.length_a   1.000
_cell.length_b   1.000
_cell.length_c   1.000
_cell.angle_alpha   90.00
_cell.angle_beta   90.00
_cell.angle_gamma   90.00
#
_symmetry.space_group_name_H-M   'P 1'
#
loop_
_entity.id
_entity.type
_entity.pdbx_description
1 polymer ?
#
loop_
_entity_poly.entity_id
_entity_poly.type
_entity_poly.pdbx_seq_one_letter_code
_entity_poly.pdbx_strand_id
1 'polypeptide(L)'
;TKGVPMGGDLRAAPEGKKPTFLVAALKDPLGANLDRYQIVKGWLEADGKLNEKVYDVAWSGDRKPDAGTGKLPSVGDTVDAANAGWTNTIGSPELSAVWEDPDFDASQPAFYYGRVIEIPTPRWTAYDAKRFGVKALPGTAMTITERAYTSPIWYTPGT
;
A
#
# COMPACT_ATOMS: atom_id res chain seq x y z
N THR A 1 21.50 -17.91 2.63
CA THR A 1 20.16 -17.41 2.25
C THR A 1 20.34 -16.23 1.31
N LYS A 2 19.63 -16.16 0.18
CA LYS A 2 19.81 -15.14 -0.88
C LYS A 2 18.84 -13.93 -0.76
N GLY A 3 18.19 -13.76 0.39
CA GLY A 3 17.23 -12.68 0.64
C GLY A 3 16.99 -12.48 2.14
N VAL A 4 16.41 -11.33 2.48
CA VAL A 4 16.02 -10.95 3.85
C VAL A 4 14.50 -11.00 3.96
N PRO A 5 13.93 -11.71 4.96
CA PRO A 5 12.49 -11.79 5.14
C PRO A 5 11.93 -10.49 5.74
N MET A 6 10.61 -10.31 5.66
CA MET A 6 9.89 -9.24 6.36
C MET A 6 10.19 -9.30 7.87
N GLY A 7 10.46 -8.17 8.51
CA GLY A 7 10.92 -8.10 9.90
C GLY A 7 12.44 -8.25 10.08
N GLY A 8 13.19 -8.49 9.00
CA GLY A 8 14.65 -8.65 9.03
C GLY A 8 15.43 -7.34 8.89
N ASP A 9 16.75 -7.49 8.88
CA ASP A 9 17.71 -6.39 8.65
C ASP A 9 18.52 -6.68 7.36
N LEU A 10 18.44 -5.75 6.42
CA LEU A 10 19.31 -5.63 5.25
C LEU A 10 20.61 -4.99 5.73
N ARG A 11 21.65 -5.82 5.89
CA ARG A 11 23.00 -5.36 6.19
C ARG A 11 23.63 -4.64 4.99
N ALA A 12 24.74 -3.95 5.24
CA ALA A 12 25.53 -3.19 4.27
C ALA A 12 25.45 -3.73 2.83
N ALA A 13 24.85 -2.93 1.95
CA ALA A 13 24.73 -3.27 0.55
C ALA A 13 26.12 -3.36 -0.09
N PRO A 14 26.37 -4.30 -1.02
CA PRO A 14 27.57 -4.27 -1.84
C PRO A 14 27.72 -2.92 -2.53
N GLU A 15 28.95 -2.48 -2.76
CA GLU A 15 29.24 -1.17 -3.35
C GLU A 15 28.45 -0.95 -4.66
N GLY A 16 27.76 0.18 -4.75
CA GLY A 16 26.93 0.55 -5.91
C GLY A 16 25.66 -0.27 -6.10
N LYS A 17 25.26 -1.13 -5.14
CA LYS A 17 23.99 -1.87 -5.20
C LYS A 17 22.91 -1.22 -4.36
N LYS A 18 21.70 -1.24 -4.89
CA LYS A 18 20.47 -0.77 -4.24
C LYS A 18 19.65 -1.97 -3.78
N PRO A 19 18.85 -1.84 -2.70
CA PRO A 19 17.97 -2.91 -2.28
C PRO A 19 16.87 -3.13 -3.33
N THR A 20 16.61 -4.40 -3.62
CA THR A 20 15.53 -4.84 -4.51
C THR A 20 14.53 -5.65 -3.70
N PHE A 21 13.25 -5.34 -3.87
CA PHE A 21 12.14 -5.96 -3.16
C PHE A 21 11.26 -6.71 -4.16
N LEU A 22 11.10 -8.01 -3.92
CA LEU A 22 10.03 -8.78 -4.54
C LEU A 22 8.79 -8.63 -3.66
N VAL A 23 7.73 -8.04 -4.21
CA VAL A 23 6.46 -7.86 -3.51
C VAL A 23 5.35 -8.62 -4.22
N ALA A 24 4.44 -9.17 -3.43
CA ALA A 24 3.24 -9.84 -3.91
C ALA A 24 2.09 -9.67 -2.89
N ALA A 25 0.88 -9.55 -3.40
CA ALA A 25 -0.35 -9.51 -2.62
C ALA A 25 -1.47 -10.20 -3.40
N LEU A 26 -2.28 -10.97 -2.69
CA LEU A 26 -3.49 -11.59 -3.19
C LEU A 26 -4.66 -11.10 -2.33
N LYS A 27 -5.79 -10.78 -2.97
CA LYS A 27 -6.99 -10.39 -2.23
C LYS A 27 -7.49 -11.53 -1.35
N ASP A 28 -8.21 -11.19 -0.29
CA ASP A 28 -9.01 -12.19 0.43
C ASP A 28 -10.07 -12.78 -0.54
N PRO A 29 -10.32 -14.11 -0.56
CA PRO A 29 -11.32 -14.72 -1.44
C PRO A 29 -12.70 -14.06 -1.37
N LEU A 30 -13.11 -13.63 -0.17
CA LEU A 30 -14.36 -12.93 0.13
C LEU A 30 -14.22 -11.41 0.13
N GLY A 31 -12.98 -10.90 0.09
CA GLY A 31 -12.66 -9.47 0.07
C GLY A 31 -12.72 -8.82 -1.30
N ALA A 32 -12.46 -7.51 -1.29
CA ALA A 32 -12.47 -6.68 -2.48
C ALA A 32 -11.18 -6.83 -3.29
N ASN A 33 -11.23 -6.46 -4.57
CA ASN A 33 -10.03 -6.42 -5.40
C ASN A 33 -9.02 -5.36 -4.87
N LEU A 34 -7.76 -5.52 -5.23
CA LEU A 34 -6.67 -4.64 -4.84
C LEU A 34 -6.61 -3.40 -5.75
N ASP A 35 -6.50 -2.21 -5.17
CA ASP A 35 -6.18 -0.96 -5.88
C ASP A 35 -4.70 -0.95 -6.24
N ARG A 36 -3.82 -0.95 -5.23
CA ARG A 36 -2.37 -0.78 -5.40
C ARG A 36 -1.54 -1.40 -4.28
N TYR A 37 -0.31 -1.75 -4.61
CA TYR A 37 0.76 -2.10 -3.70
C TYR A 37 1.71 -0.92 -3.59
N GLN A 38 2.04 -0.55 -2.36
CA GLN A 38 2.98 0.51 -2.05
C GLN A 38 4.15 -0.01 -1.23
N ILE A 39 5.31 0.61 -1.40
CA ILE A 39 6.42 0.53 -0.45
C ILE A 39 6.50 1.88 0.26
N VAL A 40 6.46 1.84 1.59
CA VAL A 40 6.70 3.01 2.43
C VAL A 40 8.14 2.91 2.92
N LYS A 41 8.95 3.91 2.56
CA LYS A 41 10.33 4.06 2.99
C LYS A 41 10.39 5.16 4.04
N GLY A 42 11.00 4.87 5.18
CA GLY A 42 11.45 5.89 6.12
C GLY A 42 12.97 5.90 6.21
N TRP A 43 13.58 7.07 6.41
CA TRP A 43 15.03 7.20 6.61
C TRP A 43 15.35 8.35 7.54
N LEU A 44 16.51 8.28 8.19
CA LEU A 44 17.02 9.37 9.01
C LEU A 44 18.10 10.14 8.25
N GLU A 45 18.03 11.46 8.33
CA GLU A 45 19.11 12.35 7.92
C GLU A 45 20.23 12.36 8.98
N ALA A 46 21.37 12.97 8.63
CA ALA A 46 22.51 13.11 9.53
C ALA A 46 22.20 13.91 10.82
N ASP A 47 21.20 14.78 10.79
CA ASP A 47 20.72 15.54 11.95
C ASP A 47 19.69 14.77 12.81
N GLY A 48 19.38 13.52 12.44
CA GLY A 48 18.39 12.68 13.11
C GLY A 48 16.94 12.95 12.70
N LYS A 49 16.68 13.81 11.73
CA LYS A 49 15.32 14.05 11.22
C LYS A 49 14.81 12.84 10.46
N LEU A 50 13.61 12.38 10.82
CA LEU A 50 12.89 11.33 10.10
C LEU A 50 12.19 11.90 8.87
N ASN A 51 12.39 11.24 7.73
CA ASN A 51 11.61 11.43 6.51
C ASN A 51 10.85 10.16 6.17
N GLU A 52 9.75 10.32 5.42
CA GLU A 52 8.98 9.22 4.86
C GLU A 52 8.62 9.53 3.40
N LYS A 53 8.67 8.51 2.55
CA LYS A 53 8.18 8.56 1.17
C LYS A 53 7.42 7.28 0.84
N VAL A 54 6.31 7.46 0.13
CA VAL A 54 5.46 6.38 -0.36
C VAL A 54 5.69 6.21 -1.85
N TYR A 55 5.96 4.98 -2.27
CA TYR A 55 6.09 4.60 -3.67
C TYR A 55 4.93 3.69 -4.05
N ASP A 56 4.17 4.06 -5.08
CA ASP A 56 3.26 3.14 -5.76
C ASP A 56 4.11 2.21 -6.66
N VAL A 57 4.14 0.92 -6.35
CA VAL A 57 5.07 -0.04 -7.02
C VAL A 57 4.36 -1.04 -7.93
N ALA A 58 3.07 -1.27 -7.68
CA ALA A 58 2.18 -2.04 -8.55
C ALA A 58 0.75 -1.52 -8.37
N TRP A 59 -0.07 -1.51 -9.42
CA TRP A 59 -1.46 -1.09 -9.32
C TRP A 59 -2.32 -1.72 -10.41
N SER A 60 -3.62 -1.73 -10.15
CA SER A 60 -4.62 -2.31 -11.05
C SER A 60 -5.00 -1.37 -12.21
N GLY A 61 -5.32 -1.98 -13.36
CA GLY A 61 -5.74 -1.30 -14.58
C GLY A 61 -4.64 -0.45 -15.24
N ASP A 62 -4.97 0.20 -16.35
CA ASP A 62 -4.01 0.96 -17.17
C ASP A 62 -3.80 2.40 -16.71
N ARG A 63 -4.02 2.67 -15.41
CA ARG A 63 -3.85 3.99 -14.82
C ARG A 63 -2.39 4.41 -14.88
N LYS A 64 -2.16 5.71 -15.03
CA LYS A 64 -0.82 6.30 -15.03
C LYS A 64 -0.74 7.38 -13.96
N PRO A 65 0.41 7.52 -13.28
CA PRO A 65 0.67 8.69 -12.46
C PRO A 65 0.46 9.97 -13.27
N ASP A 66 -0.18 10.94 -12.65
CA ASP A 66 -0.37 12.26 -13.24
C ASP A 66 0.99 12.92 -13.52
N ALA A 67 1.17 13.50 -14.70
CA ALA A 67 2.46 14.01 -15.16
C ALA A 67 2.92 15.26 -14.37
N GLY A 68 1.99 16.03 -13.81
CA GLY A 68 2.32 17.23 -13.04
C GLY A 68 2.62 16.94 -11.57
N THR A 69 1.90 15.99 -10.98
CA THR A 69 1.96 15.70 -9.53
C THR A 69 2.68 14.40 -9.19
N GLY A 70 2.90 13.52 -10.15
CA GLY A 70 3.46 12.18 -9.94
C GLY A 70 2.53 11.24 -9.16
N LYS A 71 1.28 11.63 -8.88
CA LYS A 71 0.34 10.85 -8.08
C LYS A 71 -0.49 9.93 -8.96
N LEU A 72 -0.60 8.66 -8.57
CA LEU A 72 -1.50 7.72 -9.23
C LEU A 72 -2.95 7.97 -8.79
N PRO A 73 -3.89 8.24 -9.72
CA PRO A 73 -5.30 8.46 -9.39
C PRO A 73 -5.94 7.23 -8.73
N SER A 74 -7.03 7.45 -7.98
CA SER A 74 -7.82 6.34 -7.43
C SER A 74 -8.36 5.43 -8.53
N VAL A 75 -8.50 4.14 -8.25
CA VAL A 75 -9.11 3.17 -9.17
C VAL A 75 -10.62 3.38 -9.34
N GLY A 76 -11.24 4.09 -8.41
CA GLY A 76 -12.67 4.38 -8.39
C GLY A 76 -13.36 3.76 -7.18
N ASP A 77 -14.69 3.69 -7.26
CA ASP A 77 -15.58 3.20 -6.20
C ASP A 77 -16.72 2.41 -6.85
N THR A 78 -17.02 1.23 -6.32
CA THR A 78 -18.14 0.36 -6.74
C THR A 78 -19.12 0.09 -5.60
N VAL A 79 -19.00 0.79 -4.48
CA VAL A 79 -19.83 0.57 -3.30
C VAL A 79 -21.27 1.00 -3.57
N ASP A 80 -22.18 0.07 -3.34
CA ASP A 80 -23.60 0.33 -3.14
C ASP A 80 -23.87 0.42 -1.63
N ALA A 81 -23.83 1.65 -1.11
CA ALA A 81 -24.03 1.93 0.31
C ALA A 81 -25.46 1.59 0.79
N ALA A 82 -26.46 1.65 -0.09
CA ALA A 82 -27.86 1.34 0.26
C ALA A 82 -28.03 -0.17 0.46
N ASN A 83 -27.35 -0.97 -0.36
CA ASN A 83 -27.37 -2.42 -0.26
C ASN A 83 -26.19 -3.01 0.51
N ALA A 84 -25.34 -2.19 1.13
CA ALA A 84 -24.13 -2.62 1.83
C ALA A 84 -23.33 -3.67 1.01
N GLY A 85 -23.15 -3.36 -0.28
CA GLY A 85 -22.48 -4.25 -1.24
C GLY A 85 -21.47 -3.50 -2.09
N TRP A 86 -20.70 -4.23 -2.88
CA TRP A 86 -19.75 -3.69 -3.86
C TRP A 86 -19.54 -4.72 -4.97
N THR A 87 -18.96 -4.30 -6.08
CA THR A 87 -18.58 -5.21 -7.18
C THR A 87 -17.08 -5.18 -7.42
N ASN A 88 -16.50 -6.35 -7.67
CA ASN A 88 -15.10 -6.52 -8.05
C ASN A 88 -14.89 -6.30 -9.57
N THR A 89 -15.59 -5.31 -10.14
CA THR A 89 -15.48 -4.92 -11.56
C THR A 89 -14.30 -3.99 -11.84
N ILE A 90 -13.69 -3.44 -10.78
CA ILE A 90 -12.45 -2.67 -10.80
C ILE A 90 -11.43 -3.31 -9.86
N GLY A 91 -10.18 -2.83 -9.87
CA GLY A 91 -9.10 -3.44 -9.09
C GLY A 91 -8.55 -4.72 -9.72
N SER A 92 -7.56 -5.34 -9.07
CA SER A 92 -6.98 -6.62 -9.49
C SER A 92 -7.00 -7.64 -8.35
N PRO A 93 -7.20 -8.94 -8.62
CA PRO A 93 -7.21 -9.96 -7.57
C PRO A 93 -5.81 -10.21 -6.98
N GLU A 94 -4.77 -9.94 -7.76
CA GLU A 94 -3.37 -10.10 -7.37
C GLU A 94 -2.58 -8.88 -7.86
N LEU A 95 -1.57 -8.49 -7.09
CA LEU A 95 -0.56 -7.52 -7.48
C LEU A 95 0.82 -8.08 -7.14
N SER A 96 1.77 -8.00 -8.07
CA SER A 96 3.17 -8.35 -7.81
C SER A 96 4.10 -7.44 -8.60
N ALA A 97 5.29 -7.22 -8.06
CA ALA A 97 6.34 -6.42 -8.69
C ALA A 97 7.72 -6.74 -8.13
N VAL A 98 8.74 -6.42 -8.91
CA VAL A 98 10.11 -6.27 -8.43
C VAL A 98 10.41 -4.77 -8.43
N TRP A 99 10.70 -4.22 -7.27
CA TRP A 99 10.95 -2.79 -7.09
C TRP A 99 12.35 -2.55 -6.53
N GLU A 100 13.11 -1.65 -7.16
CA GLU A 100 14.39 -1.16 -6.66
C GLU A 100 14.19 0.26 -6.15
N ASP A 101 14.77 0.60 -5.00
CA ASP A 101 14.65 1.94 -4.42
C ASP A 101 15.41 2.97 -5.27
N PRO A 102 14.72 3.87 -6.00
CA PRO A 102 15.39 4.82 -6.89
C PRO A 102 16.22 5.84 -6.10
N ASP A 103 15.82 6.14 -4.86
CA ASP A 103 16.39 7.18 -4.01
C ASP A 103 17.24 6.59 -2.87
N PHE A 104 17.78 5.37 -3.06
CA PHE A 104 18.59 4.71 -2.05
C PHE A 104 19.90 5.45 -1.77
N ASP A 105 20.15 5.74 -0.50
CA ASP A 105 21.42 6.24 0.01
C ASP A 105 21.96 5.22 1.04
N ALA A 106 23.10 4.63 0.72
CA ALA A 106 23.73 3.59 1.54
C ALA A 106 24.28 4.14 2.88
N SER A 107 24.41 5.45 3.03
CA SER A 107 24.87 6.09 4.27
C SER A 107 23.73 6.33 5.27
N GLN A 108 22.48 6.26 4.82
CA GLN A 108 21.31 6.59 5.64
C GLN A 108 20.70 5.32 6.25
N PRO A 109 20.49 5.27 7.58
CA PRO A 109 19.67 4.22 8.16
C PRO A 109 18.22 4.40 7.70
N ALA A 110 17.61 3.30 7.28
CA ALA A 110 16.29 3.31 6.65
C ALA A 110 15.45 2.10 7.07
N PHE A 111 14.15 2.18 6.81
CA PHE A 111 13.25 1.04 6.91
C PHE A 111 12.25 1.05 5.75
N TYR A 112 11.76 -0.13 5.40
CA TYR A 112 10.84 -0.35 4.31
C TYR A 112 9.72 -1.26 4.79
N TYR A 113 8.46 -0.89 4.56
CA TYR A 113 7.34 -1.82 4.70
C TYR A 113 6.40 -1.72 3.51
N GLY A 114 5.75 -2.84 3.23
CA GLY A 114 4.72 -2.94 2.20
C GLY A 114 3.38 -2.48 2.75
N ARG A 115 2.63 -1.72 1.94
CA ARG A 115 1.25 -1.34 2.20
C ARG A 115 0.39 -1.67 0.99
N VAL A 116 -0.62 -2.51 1.16
CA VAL A 116 -1.58 -2.87 0.10
C VAL A 116 -2.89 -2.17 0.38
N ILE A 117 -3.52 -1.62 -0.66
CA ILE A 117 -4.78 -0.89 -0.58
C ILE A 117 -5.81 -1.63 -1.43
N GLU A 118 -6.97 -1.93 -0.85
CA GLU A 118 -8.12 -2.49 -1.58
C GLU A 118 -8.94 -1.39 -2.25
N ILE A 119 -9.83 -1.77 -3.16
CA ILE A 119 -10.90 -0.86 -3.61
C ILE A 119 -11.87 -0.57 -2.44
N PRO A 120 -12.62 0.53 -2.48
CA PRO A 120 -13.56 0.85 -1.40
C PRO A 120 -14.58 -0.27 -1.16
N THR A 121 -14.93 -0.48 0.11
CA THR A 121 -15.95 -1.41 0.58
C THR A 121 -16.96 -0.69 1.47
N PRO A 122 -18.16 -1.27 1.68
CA PRO A 122 -19.10 -0.74 2.66
C PRO A 122 -18.48 -0.77 4.06
N ARG A 123 -18.63 0.33 4.79
CA ARG A 123 -18.26 0.40 6.21
C ARG A 123 -19.37 -0.24 7.06
N TRP A 124 -19.06 -0.64 8.30
CA TRP A 124 -20.05 -1.19 9.25
C TRP A 124 -21.34 -0.36 9.36
N THR A 125 -21.26 0.96 9.22
CA THR A 125 -22.41 1.88 9.20
C THR A 125 -23.39 1.64 8.04
N ALA A 126 -22.89 1.23 6.86
CA ALA A 126 -23.74 0.83 5.73
C ALA A 126 -24.46 -0.49 6.01
N TYR A 127 -23.75 -1.46 6.61
CA TYR A 127 -24.37 -2.71 7.03
C TYR A 127 -25.46 -2.49 8.07
N ASP A 128 -25.23 -1.64 9.08
CA ASP A 128 -26.22 -1.32 10.11
C ASP A 128 -27.44 -0.59 9.53
N ALA A 129 -27.21 0.42 8.69
CA ALA A 129 -28.29 1.15 8.01
C ALA A 129 -29.21 0.21 7.24
N LYS A 130 -28.63 -0.72 6.46
CA LYS A 130 -29.39 -1.75 5.75
C LYS A 130 -30.08 -2.73 6.70
N ARG A 131 -29.37 -3.21 7.73
CA ARG A 131 -29.85 -4.26 8.64
C ARG A 131 -31.03 -3.81 9.49
N PHE A 132 -31.01 -2.54 9.92
CA PHE A 132 -32.04 -1.95 10.78
C PHE A 132 -33.06 -1.09 10.02
N GLY A 133 -32.85 -0.87 8.71
CA GLY A 133 -33.74 -0.03 7.90
C GLY A 133 -33.72 1.44 8.33
N VAL A 134 -32.59 1.92 8.85
CA VAL A 134 -32.43 3.29 9.34
C VAL A 134 -31.63 4.14 8.36
N LYS A 135 -31.90 5.45 8.35
CA LYS A 135 -31.12 6.40 7.57
C LYS A 135 -29.91 6.85 8.39
N ALA A 136 -28.72 6.73 7.81
CA ALA A 136 -27.51 7.28 8.39
C ALA A 136 -27.62 8.81 8.57
N LEU A 137 -27.10 9.32 9.69
CA LEU A 137 -27.08 10.76 9.95
C LEU A 137 -26.21 11.48 8.90
N PRO A 138 -26.49 12.75 8.57
CA PRO A 138 -25.65 13.53 7.66
C PRO A 138 -24.18 13.51 8.11
N GLY A 139 -23.27 13.28 7.16
CA GLY A 139 -21.82 13.20 7.42
C GLY A 139 -21.32 11.83 7.90
N THR A 140 -22.20 10.83 8.07
CA THR A 140 -21.77 9.47 8.39
C THR A 140 -21.00 8.86 7.22
N ALA A 141 -19.77 8.43 7.45
CA ALA A 141 -19.00 7.68 6.46
C ALA A 141 -19.67 6.32 6.22
N MET A 142 -19.98 6.02 4.96
CA MET A 142 -20.65 4.76 4.56
C MET A 142 -19.71 3.79 3.87
N THR A 143 -18.52 4.25 3.50
CA THR A 143 -17.49 3.48 2.81
C THR A 143 -16.19 3.52 3.61
N ILE A 144 -15.35 2.52 3.40
CA ILE A 144 -13.99 2.43 3.94
C ILE A 144 -13.07 1.88 2.86
N THR A 145 -11.78 2.16 2.99
CA THR A 145 -10.74 1.56 2.16
C THR A 145 -9.80 0.80 3.09
N GLU A 146 -9.83 -0.52 2.98
CA GLU A 146 -9.01 -1.39 3.80
C GLU A 146 -7.54 -1.35 3.36
N ARG A 147 -6.64 -1.61 4.32
CA ARG A 147 -5.20 -1.57 4.11
C ARG A 147 -4.51 -2.71 4.86
N ALA A 148 -3.64 -3.43 4.17
CA ALA A 148 -2.74 -4.39 4.78
C ALA A 148 -1.32 -3.82 4.86
N TYR A 149 -0.63 -4.11 5.97
CA TYR A 149 0.74 -3.66 6.23
C TYR A 149 1.61 -4.88 6.56
N THR A 150 2.85 -4.88 6.08
CA THR A 150 3.84 -5.90 6.44
C THR A 150 4.76 -5.43 7.55
N SER A 151 5.46 -6.36 8.20
CA SER A 151 6.54 -6.02 9.13
C SER A 151 7.68 -5.30 8.39
N PRO A 152 8.29 -4.26 8.98
CA PRO A 152 9.34 -3.51 8.31
C PRO A 152 10.59 -4.38 8.11
N ILE A 153 11.26 -4.17 6.98
CA ILE A 153 12.65 -4.55 6.77
C ILE A 153 13.50 -3.33 7.11
N TRP A 154 14.45 -3.49 8.00
CA TRP A 154 15.39 -2.45 8.39
C TRP A 154 16.61 -2.45 7.47
N TYR A 155 17.25 -1.30 7.29
CA TYR A 155 18.53 -1.16 6.63
C TYR A 155 19.50 -0.45 7.58
N THR A 156 20.60 -1.14 7.90
CA THR A 156 21.67 -0.61 8.73
C THR A 156 22.90 -0.34 7.84
N PRO A 157 23.33 0.92 7.70
CA PRO A 157 24.53 1.29 6.94
C PRO A 157 25.76 0.51 7.40
N GLY A 158 26.66 0.23 6.45
CA GLY A 158 27.99 -0.30 6.78
C GLY A 158 28.82 0.77 7.48
N THR A 159 29.64 0.34 8.46
CA THR A 159 30.71 1.17 9.04
C THR A 159 31.85 1.37 8.07
#